data_AF-A0A969FQM8-F1
#
_entry.id   AF-A0A969FQM8-F1
#
_cell.length_a   1.000
_cell.length_b   1.000
_cell.length_c   1.000
_cell.angle_alpha   90.00
_cell.angle_beta   90.00
_cell.angle_gamma   90.00
#
_symmetry.space_group_name_H-M   'P 1'
#
loop_
_entity.id
_entity.type
_entity.pdbx_description
1 polymer ?
#
loop_
_entity_poly.entity_id
_entity_poly.type
_entity_poly.pdbx_seq_one_letter_code
_entity_poly.pdbx_strand_id
1 'polypeptide(L)' 'MSKESAKQFLQDAVKSMSLREKFSDVRTPKEFLDTAQMLGYSFTTEELEIIVKEASQGVETRRPTGIWPWLRTIPWI' A
#
# COMPACT_ATOMS: atom_id res chain seq x y z
N MET A 1 8.95 2.64 -13.86
CA MET A 1 8.36 1.97 -12.70
C MET A 1 9.36 2.16 -11.58
N SER A 2 9.02 2.95 -10.56
CA SER A 2 9.99 3.39 -9.56
C SER A 2 9.50 3.01 -8.17
N LYS A 3 10.29 2.19 -7.47
CA LYS A 3 10.22 1.93 -6.03
C LYS A 3 9.96 3.17 -5.16
N GLU A 4 10.43 4.33 -5.60
CA GLU A 4 10.16 5.63 -4.96
C GLU A 4 8.67 5.99 -4.92
N SER A 5 7.89 5.70 -5.98
CA SER A 5 6.44 5.94 -5.98
C SER A 5 5.70 5.07 -4.97
N ALA A 6 6.10 3.80 -4.82
CA ALA A 6 5.53 2.91 -3.80
C ALA A 6 5.86 3.39 -2.38
N LYS A 7 7.09 3.88 -2.16
CA LYS A 7 7.49 4.46 -0.88
C LYS A 7 6.72 5.75 -0.57
N GLN A 8 6.57 6.63 -1.56
CA GLN A 8 5.80 7.86 -1.46
C GLN A 8 4.34 7.55 -1.10
N PHE A 9 3.73 6.60 -1.81
CA PHE A 9 2.39 6.11 -1.53
C PHE A 9 2.23 5.68 -0.08
N LEU A 10 3.14 4.86 0.46
CA LEU A 10 3.07 4.43 1.86
C LEU A 10 3.19 5.62 2.82
N GLN A 11 4.07 6.58 2.55
CA GLN A 11 4.21 7.77 3.40
C GLN A 11 2.94 8.64 3.38
N ASP A 12 2.34 8.85 2.21
CA ASP A 12 1.07 9.56 2.05
C ASP A 12 -0.06 8.80 2.72
N ALA A 13 -0.13 7.49 2.55
CA ALA A 13 -1.15 6.65 3.15
C ALA A 13 -1.01 6.56 4.67
N VAL A 14 0.19 6.78 5.24
CA VAL A 14 0.36 6.97 6.70
C VAL A 14 -0.23 8.30 7.17
N LYS A 15 -0.24 9.35 6.34
CA LYS A 15 -0.67 10.71 6.76
C LYS A 15 -2.12 11.02 6.41
N SER A 16 -2.63 10.51 5.29
CA SER A 16 -3.93 10.86 4.72
C SER A 16 -5.00 9.81 4.99
N MET A 17 -5.91 10.11 5.92
CA MET A 17 -7.09 9.26 6.18
C MET A 17 -8.02 9.14 4.95
N SER A 18 -8.14 10.18 4.14
CA SER A 18 -8.94 10.11 2.91
C SER A 18 -8.33 9.19 1.85
N LEU A 19 -6.99 9.09 1.81
CA LEU A 19 -6.31 8.14 0.95
C LEU A 19 -6.61 6.71 1.43
N ARG A 20 -6.52 6.49 2.74
CA ARG A 20 -6.86 5.23 3.39
C ARG A 20 -8.28 4.74 3.08
N GLU A 21 -9.27 5.61 3.14
CA GLU A 21 -10.67 5.26 2.84
C GLU A 21 -10.85 4.79 1.39
N LYS A 22 -10.13 5.38 0.43
CA LYS A 22 -10.17 4.94 -0.98
C LYS A 22 -9.67 3.51 -1.18
N PHE A 23 -8.74 3.05 -0.34
CA PHE A 23 -8.22 1.69 -0.37
C PHE A 23 -8.96 0.74 0.58
N SER A 24 -9.93 1.22 1.35
CA SER A 24 -10.67 0.38 2.31
C SER A 24 -11.59 -0.62 1.63
N ASP A 25 -12.04 -0.35 0.40
CA ASP A 25 -12.90 -1.24 -0.38
C ASP A 25 -12.11 -2.14 -1.33
N VAL A 26 -10.80 -1.89 -1.48
CA VAL A 26 -9.93 -2.66 -2.38
C VAL A 26 -9.67 -4.03 -1.80
N ARG A 27 -10.05 -5.08 -2.54
CA ARG A 27 -9.89 -6.48 -2.11
C ARG A 27 -8.89 -7.26 -2.95
N THR A 28 -8.53 -6.75 -4.12
CA THR A 28 -7.63 -7.44 -5.06
C THR A 28 -6.37 -6.63 -5.35
N PRO A 29 -5.24 -7.28 -5.67
CA PRO A 29 -4.01 -6.59 -6.06
C PRO A 29 -4.20 -5.72 -7.31
N LYS A 30 -5.08 -6.17 -8.23
CA LYS A 30 -5.39 -5.44 -9.46
C LYS A 30 -6.14 -4.15 -9.18
N GLU A 31 -7.17 -4.18 -8.34
CA GLU A 31 -7.89 -2.97 -7.92
C GLU A 31 -6.99 -2.01 -7.14
N PHE A 32 -6.06 -2.56 -6.36
CA PHE A 32 -5.07 -1.75 -5.66
C PHE A 32 -4.17 -0.98 -6.62
N LEU A 33 -3.63 -1.67 -7.64
CA LEU A 33 -2.82 -1.05 -8.67
C LEU A 33 -3.61 0.00 -9.46
N ASP A 34 -4.84 -0.32 -9.85
CA ASP A 34 -5.70 0.60 -10.59
C ASP A 34 -6.00 1.87 -9.79
N THR A 35 -6.34 1.71 -8.50
CA THR A 35 -6.58 2.83 -7.58
C THR A 35 -5.32 3.67 -7.35
N ALA A 36 -4.17 3.03 -7.17
CA ALA A 36 -2.90 3.72 -7.03
C ALA A 36 -2.53 4.50 -8.29
N GLN A 37 -2.76 3.92 -9.47
CA GLN A 37 -2.50 4.54 -10.77
C GLN A 37 -3.43 5.73 -11.03
N MET A 38 -4.71 5.62 -10.67
CA MET A 38 -5.66 6.74 -10.69
C MET A 38 -5.27 7.90 -9.77
N LEU A 39 -4.54 7.61 -8.70
CA LEU A 39 -4.00 8.63 -7.77
C LEU A 39 -2.64 9.19 -8.22
N GLY A 40 -2.11 8.72 -9.37
CA GLY A 40 -0.84 9.18 -9.93
C GLY A 40 0.38 8.38 -9.47
N TYR A 41 0.20 7.30 -8.69
CA TYR A 41 1.30 6.43 -8.30
C TYR A 41 1.49 5.29 -9.31
N SER A 42 2.70 5.15 -9.84
CA SER A 42 3.03 4.10 -10.82
C SER A 42 4.07 3.13 -10.24
N PHE A 43 3.61 1.98 -9.77
CA PHE A 43 4.43 0.87 -9.29
C PHE A 43 3.77 -0.47 -9.64
N THR A 44 4.55 -1.55 -9.66
CA THR A 44 3.99 -2.91 -9.83
C THR A 44 3.66 -3.56 -8.49
N THR A 45 2.88 -4.64 -8.53
CA THR A 45 2.58 -5.47 -7.36
C THR A 45 3.84 -6.03 -6.71
N GLU A 46 4.83 -6.45 -7.51
CA GLU A 46 6.13 -6.93 -7.02
C GLU A 46 6.93 -5.83 -6.31
N GLU A 47 6.96 -4.61 -6.87
CA GLU A 47 7.63 -3.48 -6.23
C GLU A 47 6.96 -3.11 -4.90
N LEU A 48 5.63 -3.14 -4.87
CA LEU A 48 4.87 -2.90 -3.65
C LEU A 48 5.12 -3.99 -2.61
N GLU A 49 5.12 -5.27 -2.99
CA GLU A 49 5.40 -6.39 -2.09
C GLU A 49 6.79 -6.23 -1.44
N ILE A 50 7.81 -5.93 -2.24
CA ILE A 50 9.18 -5.70 -1.75
C ILE A 50 9.18 -4.56 -0.74
N ILE A 51 8.58 -3.41 -1.07
CA ILE A 51 8.55 -2.24 -0.19
C ILE A 51 7.75 -2.53 1.09
N VAL A 52 6.65 -3.26 1.00
CA VAL A 52 5.81 -3.64 2.15
C VAL A 52 6.56 -4.61 3.05
N LYS A 53 7.30 -5.55 2.48
CA LYS A 53 8.17 -6.48 3.22
C LYS A 53 9.31 -5.74 3.90
N GLU A 54 9.98 -4.82 3.21
CA GLU A 54 11.03 -3.95 3.76
C GLU A 54 10.48 -3.05 4.88
N ALA A 55 9.31 -2.42 4.66
CA ALA A 55 8.64 -1.58 5.65
C ALA A 55 8.13 -2.41 6.84
N SER A 56 7.79 -3.68 6.65
CA SER A 56 7.34 -4.58 7.72
C SER A 56 8.51 -5.12 8.55
N GLN A 57 9.71 -5.24 7.99
CA GLN A 57 10.87 -5.81 8.70
C GLN A 57 11.34 -4.94 9.90
N GLY A 58 10.96 -3.66 9.95
CA GLY A 58 11.33 -2.75 11.04
C GLY A 58 10.17 -2.30 11.93
N VAL A 59 8.95 -2.81 11.73
CA VAL A 59 7.77 -2.41 12.52
C VAL A 59 7.47 -3.46 13.58
N GLU A 60 8.07 -3.28 14.76
CA GLU A 60 7.90 -4.17 15.93
C GLU A 60 6.50 -4.07 16.55
N THR A 61 5.78 -2.95 16.37
CA THR A 61 4.42 -2.75 16.90
C THR A 61 3.38 -2.68 15.80
N ARG A 62 2.65 -3.80 15.63
CA ARG A 62 1.55 -3.96 14.69
C ARG A 62 0.30 -3.22 15.19
N ARG A 63 0.19 -1.92 14.90
CA ARG A 63 -1.05 -1.19 15.23
C ARG A 63 -2.20 -1.72 14.35
N PRO A 64 -3.41 -1.92 14.92
CA PRO A 64 -4.60 -2.28 14.14
C PRO A 64 -5.09 -1.14 13.23
N THR A 65 -4.50 0.05 13.38
CA THR A 65 -4.84 1.26 12.63
C THR A 65 -3.75 1.57 11.60
N GLY A 66 -4.17 1.96 10.40
CA GLY A 66 -3.26 2.37 9.32
C GLY A 66 -3.52 1.63 8.00
N ILE A 67 -2.48 1.60 7.17
CA ILE A 67 -2.45 0.94 5.85
C ILE A 67 -2.27 -0.59 5.94
N TRP A 68 -1.78 -1.06 7.08
CA TRP A 68 -1.44 -2.46 7.34
C TRP A 68 -2.60 -3.47 7.25
N PRO A 69 -3.85 -3.14 7.60
CA PRO A 69 -4.98 -4.05 7.41
C PRO A 69 -5.17 -4.42 5.93
N TRP A 70 -5.14 -3.43 5.02
CA TRP A 70 -5.39 -3.67 3.59
C TRP A 70 -4.25 -4.42 2.93
N LEU A 71 -3.01 -4.05 3.28
CA LEU A 71 -1.81 -4.77 2.85
C LEU A 71 -1.76 -6.21 3.36
N ARG A 72 -2.59 -6.60 4.34
CA ARG A 72 -2.70 -8.00 4.79
C ARG A 72 -3.93 -8.72 4.26
N THR A 73 -5.01 -8.01 3.94
CA THR A 73 -6.25 -8.63 3.44
C THR A 73 -6.23 -8.90 1.94
N ILE A 74 -5.37 -8.21 1.20
CA ILE A 74 -5.20 -8.45 -0.23
C ILE A 74 -4.30 -9.70 -0.39
N PRO A 75 -4.77 -10.74 -1.11
CA PRO A 75 -3.94 -11.90 -1.41
C PRO A 75 -2.91 -11.50 -2.47
N TRP A 76 -1.72 -11.11 -2.01
CA TRP A 76 -0.53 -10.96 -2.86
C TRP A 76 0.00 -12.36 -3.18
N ILE A 77 -0.58 -13.00 -4.20
CA ILE A 77 -0.17 -14.30 -4.76
C ILE A 77 0.06 -14.10 -6.26
#